data_AF-A0A392P2S8-F1
#
_entry.id   AF-A0A392P2S8-F1
#
_cell.length_a   1.000
_cell.length_b   1.000
_cell.length_c   1.000
_cell.angle_alpha   90.00
_cell.angle_beta   90.00
_cell.angle_gamma   90.00
#
_symmetry.space_group_name_H-M   'P 1'
#
loop_
_entity.id
_entity.type
_entity.pdbx_description
1 polymer ?
#
loop_
_entity_poly.entity_id
_entity_poly.type
_entity_poly.pdbx_seq_one_letter_code
_entity_poly.pdbx_strand_id
1 'polypeptide(L)'
;VNGIPTCADPDLLQGVVRGQWGLDGYIVSDCDSVEVYYNAIHYTKTPEDAVALALKAGLNMNCGDFLKKYTANAVNLKKVDVSIVDQALVYNYIVLMRLGFFDNPKSLPFANLGPSDVCTKENQQLALESAKQGIVLLENNKGALPLSKTKIKNLAVIGPNANATTVMISNYAGIPC
;
A
#
# COMPACT_ATOMS: atom_id res chain seq x y z
N VAL A 1 9.36 12.72 9.97
CA VAL A 1 9.41 12.65 11.46
C VAL A 1 10.60 13.45 11.95
N ASN A 2 10.51 14.14 13.09
CA ASN A 2 11.60 14.96 13.64
C ASN A 2 12.19 15.96 12.63
N GLY A 3 11.34 16.56 11.79
CA GLY A 3 11.74 17.51 10.76
C GLY A 3 12.19 16.92 9.43
N ILE A 4 12.35 15.59 9.30
CA ILE A 4 12.82 14.94 8.06
C ILE A 4 11.65 14.23 7.37
N PRO A 5 11.34 14.50 6.09
CA PRO A 5 10.38 13.71 5.33
C PRO A 5 10.85 12.26 5.22
N THR A 6 9.94 11.31 5.48
CA THR A 6 10.26 9.86 5.51
C THR A 6 10.89 9.35 4.22
N CYS A 7 10.43 9.84 3.06
CA CYS A 7 10.99 9.46 1.75
C CYS A 7 12.39 10.05 1.48
N ALA A 8 12.90 10.90 2.38
CA ALA A 8 14.19 11.58 2.31
C ALA A 8 15.06 11.31 3.56
N ASP A 9 14.71 10.30 4.37
CA ASP A 9 15.36 9.97 5.63
C ASP A 9 16.29 8.75 5.48
N PRO A 10 17.62 8.93 5.37
CA PRO A 10 18.56 7.81 5.20
C PRO A 10 18.67 6.93 6.45
N ASP A 11 18.51 7.49 7.64
CA ASP A 11 18.61 6.74 8.89
C ASP A 11 17.44 5.76 9.00
N LEU A 12 16.26 6.18 8.57
CA LEU A 12 15.10 5.29 8.48
C LEU A 12 15.23 4.28 7.33
N LEU A 13 15.40 4.75 6.10
CA LEU A 13 15.28 3.90 4.91
C LEU A 13 16.48 2.95 4.75
N GLN A 14 17.71 3.46 4.86
CA GLN A 14 18.92 2.64 4.75
C GLN A 14 19.31 2.06 6.10
N GLY A 15 19.28 2.85 7.17
CA GLY A 15 19.70 2.42 8.51
C GLY A 15 18.76 1.38 9.11
N VAL A 16 17.51 1.73 9.34
CA VAL A 16 16.54 0.86 10.02
C VAL A 16 15.94 -0.17 9.07
N VAL A 17 15.27 0.28 8.00
CA VAL A 17 14.49 -0.61 7.13
C VAL A 17 15.39 -1.58 6.37
N ARG A 18 16.45 -1.08 5.72
CA ARG A 18 17.36 -1.97 4.98
C ARG A 18 18.40 -2.62 5.89
N GLY A 19 19.04 -1.86 6.76
CA GLY A 19 20.11 -2.34 7.62
C GLY A 19 19.60 -3.24 8.75
N GLN A 20 18.85 -2.67 9.70
CA GLN A 20 18.45 -3.39 10.93
C GLN A 20 17.39 -4.46 10.67
N TRP A 21 16.37 -4.16 9.87
CA TRP A 21 15.31 -5.14 9.55
C TRP A 21 15.67 -6.08 8.42
N GLY A 22 16.74 -5.78 7.66
CA GLY A 22 17.24 -6.64 6.59
C GLY A 22 16.33 -6.67 5.36
N LEU A 23 15.70 -5.55 4.97
CA LEU A 23 14.85 -5.51 3.78
C LEU A 23 15.62 -5.92 2.52
N ASP A 24 15.22 -7.06 1.96
CA ASP A 24 15.67 -7.58 0.68
C ASP A 24 14.65 -7.29 -0.44
N GLY A 25 14.49 -6.01 -0.75
CA GLY A 25 13.54 -5.52 -1.75
C GLY A 25 13.70 -4.03 -2.03
N TYR A 26 12.67 -3.43 -2.63
CA TYR A 26 12.62 -2.00 -2.94
C TYR A 26 11.70 -1.24 -1.97
N ILE A 27 11.93 0.08 -1.86
CA ILE A 27 11.11 1.01 -1.10
C ILE A 27 10.40 1.95 -2.08
N VAL A 28 9.08 2.09 -1.94
CA VAL A 28 8.24 2.99 -2.74
C VAL A 28 7.68 4.13 -1.89
N SER A 29 7.57 5.32 -2.46
CA SER A 29 6.90 6.45 -1.80
C SER A 29 5.39 6.26 -1.81
N ASP A 30 4.70 6.84 -0.84
CA ASP A 30 3.27 7.09 -1.01
C ASP A 30 3.04 8.11 -2.15
N CYS A 31 1.83 8.14 -2.69
CA CYS A 31 1.41 8.99 -3.80
C CYS A 31 0.88 10.33 -3.26
N ASP A 32 1.56 11.48 -3.36
CA ASP A 32 2.82 11.81 -4.04
C ASP A 32 3.83 12.44 -3.07
N SER A 33 4.42 11.63 -2.19
CA SER A 33 5.20 12.13 -1.04
C SER A 33 6.43 12.95 -1.44
N VAL A 34 7.06 12.65 -2.58
CA VAL A 34 8.24 13.38 -3.06
C VAL A 34 7.85 14.77 -3.55
N GLU A 35 6.73 14.87 -4.26
CA GLU A 35 6.14 16.16 -4.62
C GLU A 35 5.77 16.96 -3.37
N VAL A 36 5.03 16.35 -2.44
CA VAL A 36 4.46 17.03 -1.27
C VAL A 36 5.56 17.66 -0.42
N TYR A 37 6.68 16.96 -0.18
CA TYR A 37 7.70 17.56 0.68
C TYR A 37 8.44 18.72 0.01
N TYR A 38 8.45 18.79 -1.32
CA TYR A 38 8.98 19.94 -2.05
C TYR A 38 7.95 21.08 -2.12
N ASN A 39 6.75 20.80 -2.62
CA ASN A 39 5.74 21.82 -2.91
C ASN A 39 5.02 22.37 -1.67
N ALA A 40 4.75 21.53 -0.68
CA ALA A 40 3.95 21.92 0.50
C ALA A 40 4.79 22.06 1.78
N ILE A 41 5.80 21.19 1.95
CA ILE A 41 6.67 21.22 3.14
C ILE A 41 7.89 22.13 2.89
N HIS A 42 8.21 22.46 1.64
CA HIS A 42 9.34 23.31 1.25
C HIS A 42 10.69 22.83 1.82
N TYR A 43 10.86 21.51 1.90
CA TYR A 43 12.04 20.90 2.51
C TYR A 43 13.29 21.01 1.62
N THR A 44 13.11 21.11 0.30
CA THR A 44 14.20 21.29 -0.67
C THR A 44 14.00 22.54 -1.52
N LYS A 45 15.10 23.06 -2.08
CA LYS A 45 15.09 24.32 -2.84
C LYS A 45 14.61 24.14 -4.28
N THR A 46 14.92 23.01 -4.90
CA THR A 46 14.49 22.67 -6.27
C THR A 46 13.89 21.25 -6.30
N PRO A 47 13.09 20.91 -7.33
CA PRO A 47 12.57 19.55 -7.47
C PRO A 47 13.70 18.54 -7.75
N GLU A 48 14.81 18.96 -8.38
CA GLU A 48 16.01 18.12 -8.53
C GLU A 48 16.69 17.82 -7.19
N ASP A 49 16.67 18.76 -6.24
CA ASP A 49 17.16 18.50 -4.88
C ASP A 49 16.27 17.46 -4.17
N ALA A 50 14.95 17.52 -4.41
CA ALA A 50 14.01 16.54 -3.86
C ALA A 50 14.35 15.13 -4.38
N VAL A 51 14.30 14.92 -5.70
CA VAL A 51 14.56 13.58 -6.26
C VAL A 51 15.94 13.05 -5.89
N ALA A 52 16.97 13.92 -5.87
CA ALA A 52 18.31 13.54 -5.47
C ALA A 52 18.37 13.09 -4.00
N LEU A 53 17.72 13.84 -3.10
CA LEU A 53 17.70 13.49 -1.68
C LEU A 53 16.92 12.19 -1.43
N ALA A 54 15.78 12.00 -2.09
CA ALA A 54 14.99 10.78 -1.95
C ALA A 54 15.77 9.54 -2.42
N LEU A 55 16.40 9.60 -3.60
CA LEU A 55 17.23 8.51 -4.12
C LEU A 55 18.41 8.20 -3.21
N LYS A 56 19.14 9.24 -2.76
CA LYS A 56 20.26 9.08 -1.81
C LYS A 56 19.83 8.51 -0.47
N ALA A 57 18.64 8.87 0.00
CA ALA A 57 18.07 8.33 1.23
C ALA A 57 17.72 6.85 1.10
N GLY A 58 17.62 6.30 -0.11
CA GLY A 58 17.31 4.87 -0.34
C GLY A 58 15.93 4.58 -0.88
N LEU A 59 15.17 5.62 -1.28
CA LEU A 59 13.93 5.44 -2.03
C LEU A 59 14.25 4.84 -3.41
N ASN A 60 13.48 3.84 -3.84
CA ASN A 60 13.72 3.14 -5.10
C ASN A 60 12.63 3.40 -6.14
N MET A 61 11.41 3.69 -5.71
CA MET A 61 10.29 4.04 -6.57
C MET A 61 9.55 5.26 -6.03
N ASN A 62 9.00 6.05 -6.93
CA ASN A 62 8.07 7.13 -6.61
C ASN A 62 6.71 6.77 -7.17
N CYS A 63 5.72 6.62 -6.28
CA CYS A 63 4.34 6.71 -6.70
C CYS A 63 4.02 8.17 -6.97
N GLY A 64 3.90 8.52 -8.25
CA GLY A 64 3.90 9.90 -8.71
C GLY A 64 4.81 10.04 -9.93
N ASP A 65 5.14 11.27 -10.30
CA ASP A 65 5.96 11.52 -11.49
C ASP A 65 7.21 12.35 -11.23
N PHE A 66 7.49 12.72 -9.98
CA PHE A 66 8.65 13.53 -9.61
C PHE A 66 9.97 12.89 -10.01
N LEU A 67 10.21 11.61 -9.65
CA LEU A 67 11.44 10.94 -10.06
C LEU A 67 11.54 10.89 -11.60
N LYS A 68 10.44 10.57 -12.29
CA LYS A 68 10.40 10.51 -13.76
C LYS A 68 10.76 11.86 -14.41
N LYS A 69 10.22 12.96 -13.89
CA LYS A 69 10.40 14.30 -14.44
C LYS A 69 11.78 14.87 -14.19
N TYR A 70 12.32 14.72 -12.97
CA TYR A 70 13.46 15.52 -12.52
C TYR A 70 14.77 14.74 -12.35
N THR A 71 14.75 13.41 -12.32
CA THR A 71 15.98 12.62 -12.05
C THR A 71 17.06 12.83 -13.11
N ALA A 72 16.69 12.86 -14.40
CA ALA A 72 17.67 13.08 -15.47
C ALA A 72 18.40 14.43 -15.32
N ASN A 73 17.65 15.50 -14.98
CA ASN A 73 18.26 16.81 -14.74
C ASN A 73 19.09 16.83 -13.45
N ALA A 74 18.63 16.14 -12.40
CA ALA A 74 19.40 16.00 -11.16
C ALA A 74 20.76 15.31 -11.39
N VAL A 75 20.83 14.31 -12.27
CA VAL A 75 22.08 13.67 -12.70
C VAL A 75 22.96 14.64 -13.49
N ASN A 76 22.40 15.35 -14.47
CA ASN A 76 23.14 16.34 -15.27
C ASN A 76 23.74 17.46 -14.40
N LEU A 77 23.01 17.90 -13.38
CA LEU A 77 23.45 18.88 -12.40
C LEU A 77 24.38 18.28 -11.31
N LYS A 78 24.71 16.99 -11.40
CA LYS A 78 25.55 16.25 -10.44
C LYS A 78 24.99 16.26 -9.01
N LYS A 79 23.68 16.40 -8.85
CA LYS A 79 22.99 16.33 -7.55
C LYS A 79 22.83 14.89 -7.08
N VAL A 80 22.77 13.91 -7.99
CA VAL A 80 22.74 12.47 -7.71
C VAL A 80 23.56 11.75 -8.77
N ASP A 81 24.32 10.72 -8.36
CA ASP A 81 25.09 9.91 -9.29
C ASP A 81 24.19 8.90 -10.00
N VAL A 82 24.49 8.63 -11.27
CA VAL A 82 23.76 7.63 -12.07
C VAL A 82 23.77 6.25 -11.42
N SER A 83 24.85 5.90 -10.71
CA SER A 83 24.96 4.63 -9.98
C SER A 83 23.91 4.45 -8.88
N ILE A 84 23.43 5.54 -8.27
CA ILE A 84 22.34 5.49 -7.28
C ILE A 84 21.01 5.22 -7.97
N VAL A 85 20.81 5.78 -9.16
CA VAL A 85 19.64 5.49 -10.01
C VAL A 85 19.66 4.03 -10.45
N ASP A 86 20.81 3.54 -10.92
CA ASP A 86 21.00 2.14 -11.30
C ASP A 86 20.73 1.21 -10.13
N GLN A 87 21.22 1.53 -8.93
CA GLN A 87 20.95 0.73 -7.73
C GLN A 87 19.45 0.68 -7.39
N ALA A 88 18.73 1.80 -7.49
CA ALA A 88 17.29 1.83 -7.31
C ALA A 88 16.58 0.91 -8.32
N LEU A 89 17.00 0.93 -9.60
CA LEU A 89 16.47 0.03 -10.61
C LEU A 89 16.80 -1.43 -10.31
N VAL A 90 18.02 -1.75 -9.87
CA VAL A 90 18.41 -3.12 -9.51
C VAL A 90 17.47 -3.71 -8.45
N TYR A 91 17.14 -2.98 -7.38
CA TYR A 91 16.18 -3.47 -6.37
C TYR A 91 14.79 -3.75 -6.93
N ASN A 92 14.32 -2.93 -7.87
CA ASN A 92 13.05 -3.15 -8.55
C ASN A 92 13.07 -4.43 -9.40
N TYR A 93 14.07 -4.54 -10.26
CA TYR A 93 14.18 -5.66 -11.19
C TYR A 93 14.49 -6.98 -10.49
N ILE A 94 15.23 -6.99 -9.39
CA ILE A 94 15.45 -8.20 -8.59
C ILE A 94 14.11 -8.76 -8.07
N VAL A 95 13.21 -7.90 -7.58
CA VAL A 95 11.89 -8.35 -7.12
C VAL A 95 11.06 -8.89 -8.29
N LEU A 96 11.08 -8.23 -9.45
CA LEU A 96 10.41 -8.73 -10.66
C LEU A 96 10.98 -10.09 -11.12
N MET A 97 12.30 -10.26 -11.09
CA MET A 97 12.96 -11.52 -11.42
C MET A 97 12.56 -12.64 -10.44
N ARG A 98 12.50 -12.36 -9.14
CA ARG A 98 12.05 -13.34 -8.12
C ARG A 98 10.60 -13.77 -8.32
N LEU A 99 9.75 -12.87 -8.81
CA LEU A 99 8.37 -13.18 -9.16
C LEU A 99 8.24 -13.92 -10.51
N GLY A 100 9.35 -14.16 -11.21
CA GLY A 100 9.38 -14.82 -12.51
C GLY A 100 8.84 -13.97 -13.65
N PHE A 101 8.80 -12.64 -13.50
CA PHE A 101 8.18 -11.74 -14.49
C PHE A 101 8.78 -11.86 -15.90
N PHE A 102 10.03 -12.30 -16.02
CA PHE A 102 10.75 -12.49 -17.28
C PHE A 102 10.83 -13.95 -17.73
N ASP A 103 10.29 -14.88 -16.95
CA ASP A 103 10.34 -16.31 -17.24
C ASP A 103 9.15 -16.74 -18.10
N ASN A 104 9.18 -17.99 -18.59
CA ASN A 104 8.03 -18.57 -19.27
C ASN A 104 6.84 -18.68 -18.30
N PRO A 105 5.67 -18.06 -18.58
CA PRO A 105 4.53 -18.12 -17.66
C PRO A 105 4.13 -19.56 -17.33
N LYS A 106 4.24 -20.50 -18.27
CA LYS A 106 3.85 -21.91 -18.04
C LYS A 106 4.65 -22.61 -16.93
N SER A 107 5.84 -22.11 -16.58
CA SER A 107 6.65 -22.65 -15.49
C SER A 107 6.42 -21.97 -14.15
N LEU A 108 5.58 -20.94 -14.08
CA LEU A 108 5.36 -20.16 -12.87
C LEU A 108 4.16 -20.67 -12.05
N PRO A 109 4.25 -20.65 -10.71
CA PRO A 109 3.20 -21.17 -9.84
C PRO A 109 1.89 -20.38 -9.92
N PHE A 110 1.94 -19.10 -10.29
CA PHE A 110 0.78 -18.21 -10.29
C PHE A 110 0.22 -17.91 -11.68
N ALA A 111 0.87 -18.38 -12.76
CA ALA A 111 0.52 -17.98 -14.12
C ALA A 111 -0.82 -18.54 -14.63
N ASN A 112 -1.36 -19.55 -13.96
CA ASN A 112 -2.64 -20.17 -14.33
C ASN A 112 -3.83 -19.57 -13.56
N LEU A 113 -3.60 -18.65 -12.62
CA LEU A 113 -4.67 -17.96 -11.91
C LEU A 113 -5.41 -17.03 -12.88
N GLY A 114 -6.74 -17.05 -12.83
CA GLY A 114 -7.60 -16.25 -13.69
C GLY A 114 -8.94 -15.89 -13.06
N PRO A 115 -9.91 -15.39 -13.85
CA PRO A 115 -11.21 -14.95 -13.33
C PRO A 115 -12.01 -16.02 -12.59
N SER A 116 -11.82 -17.30 -12.92
CA SER A 116 -12.47 -18.43 -12.22
C SER A 116 -11.97 -18.63 -10.79
N ASP A 117 -10.76 -18.17 -10.49
CA ASP A 117 -10.16 -18.26 -9.15
C ASP A 117 -10.56 -17.05 -8.28
N VAL A 118 -11.20 -16.04 -8.87
CA VAL A 118 -11.75 -14.87 -8.19
C VAL A 118 -13.18 -15.17 -7.76
N CYS A 119 -13.54 -14.71 -6.56
CA CYS A 119 -14.89 -14.84 -6.00
C CYS A 119 -15.44 -16.28 -5.94
N THR A 120 -14.57 -17.25 -5.66
CA THR A 120 -14.98 -18.62 -5.38
C THR A 120 -15.86 -18.66 -4.11
N LYS A 121 -16.63 -19.75 -3.93
CA LYS A 121 -17.46 -19.94 -2.74
C LYS A 121 -16.63 -19.91 -1.46
N GLU A 122 -15.42 -20.45 -1.53
CA GLU A 122 -14.45 -20.48 -0.44
C GLU A 122 -14.03 -19.06 -0.06
N ASN A 123 -13.73 -18.20 -1.04
CA ASN A 123 -13.37 -16.79 -0.79
C ASN A 123 -14.56 -15.99 -0.22
N GLN A 124 -15.78 -16.21 -0.72
CA GLN A 124 -16.99 -15.58 -0.17
C GLN A 124 -17.26 -16.02 1.28
N GLN A 125 -17.08 -17.31 1.57
CA GLN A 125 -17.24 -17.84 2.92
C GLN A 125 -16.20 -17.27 3.87
N LEU A 126 -14.93 -17.12 3.43
CA LEU A 126 -13.88 -16.50 4.23
C LEU A 126 -14.21 -15.03 4.57
N ALA A 127 -14.74 -14.26 3.61
CA ALA A 127 -15.18 -12.88 3.86
C ALA A 127 -16.32 -12.84 4.89
N LEU A 128 -17.31 -13.73 4.78
CA LEU A 128 -18.41 -13.85 5.73
C LEU A 128 -17.93 -14.20 7.14
N GLU A 129 -17.03 -15.19 7.27
CA GLU A 129 -16.50 -15.58 8.58
C GLU A 129 -15.63 -14.50 9.20
N SER A 130 -14.82 -13.80 8.41
CA SER A 130 -14.04 -12.64 8.86
C SER A 130 -14.94 -11.54 9.41
N ALA A 131 -16.05 -11.24 8.72
CA ALA A 131 -17.04 -10.27 9.18
C ALA A 131 -17.72 -10.72 10.49
N LYS A 132 -18.13 -12.00 10.60
CA LYS A 132 -18.74 -12.53 11.83
C LYS A 132 -17.80 -12.45 13.03
N GLN A 133 -16.52 -12.77 12.84
CA GLN A 133 -15.53 -12.76 13.92
C GLN A 133 -15.07 -11.34 14.29
N GLY A 134 -15.15 -10.38 13.36
CA GLY A 134 -14.79 -8.99 13.59
C GLY A 134 -15.85 -8.14 14.31
N ILE A 135 -17.10 -8.63 14.43
CA ILE A 135 -18.17 -7.90 15.13
C ILE A 135 -17.91 -7.91 16.64
N VAL A 136 -17.89 -6.72 17.25
CA VAL A 136 -17.69 -6.54 18.69
C VAL A 136 -19.02 -6.20 19.37
N LEU A 137 -19.43 -7.03 20.34
CA LEU A 137 -20.54 -6.74 21.23
C LEU A 137 -20.07 -5.83 22.38
N LEU A 138 -20.38 -4.54 22.31
CA LEU A 138 -19.96 -3.57 23.33
C LEU A 138 -20.85 -3.58 24.59
N GLU A 139 -22.16 -3.80 24.43
CA GLU A 139 -23.11 -3.83 25.53
C GLU A 139 -24.17 -4.91 25.29
N ASN A 140 -24.55 -5.65 26.35
CA ASN A 140 -25.69 -6.56 26.35
C ASN A 140 -26.53 -6.37 27.62
N ASN A 141 -27.41 -5.37 27.59
CA ASN A 141 -28.25 -5.03 28.73
C ASN A 141 -29.27 -6.15 29.03
N LYS A 142 -29.23 -6.70 30.24
CA LYS A 142 -30.16 -7.73 30.75
C LYS A 142 -30.33 -8.95 29.83
N GLY A 143 -29.30 -9.31 29.07
CA GLY A 143 -29.35 -10.46 28.16
C GLY A 143 -30.33 -10.29 27.00
N ALA A 144 -30.51 -9.07 26.50
CA ALA A 144 -31.36 -8.78 25.35
C ALA A 144 -30.93 -9.53 24.07
N LEU A 145 -29.64 -9.80 23.91
CA LEU A 145 -29.08 -10.62 22.84
C LEU A 145 -28.64 -12.01 23.35
N PRO A 146 -28.79 -13.08 22.53
CA PRO A 146 -29.32 -13.08 21.16
C PRO A 146 -30.85 -12.97 21.10
N LEU A 147 -31.36 -12.38 20.01
CA LEU A 147 -32.80 -12.24 19.79
C LEU A 147 -33.51 -13.60 19.66
N SER A 148 -34.63 -13.76 20.36
CA SER A 148 -35.43 -14.99 20.32
C SER A 148 -36.40 -14.99 19.14
N LYS A 149 -36.17 -15.90 18.18
CA LYS A 149 -37.06 -16.11 17.02
C LYS A 149 -38.48 -16.59 17.40
N THR A 150 -38.66 -17.19 18.58
CA THR A 150 -39.97 -17.66 19.03
C THR A 150 -40.79 -16.55 19.70
N LYS A 151 -40.13 -15.66 20.46
CA LYS A 151 -40.78 -14.57 21.19
C LYS A 151 -40.98 -13.29 20.37
N ILE A 152 -40.04 -12.97 19.47
CA ILE A 152 -40.09 -11.76 18.64
C ILE A 152 -40.69 -12.10 17.28
N LYS A 153 -41.84 -11.52 16.95
CA LYS A 153 -42.56 -11.75 15.68
C LYS A 153 -42.32 -10.68 14.63
N ASN A 154 -42.05 -9.45 15.07
CA ASN A 154 -41.81 -8.30 14.20
C ASN A 154 -40.51 -7.61 14.65
N LEU A 155 -39.72 -7.17 13.69
CA LEU A 155 -38.46 -6.44 13.91
C LEU A 155 -38.49 -5.15 13.09
N ALA A 156 -38.32 -4.00 13.74
CA ALA A 156 -38.10 -2.74 13.05
C ALA A 156 -36.59 -2.54 12.87
N VAL A 157 -36.14 -2.39 11.63
CA VAL A 157 -34.74 -2.08 11.30
C VAL A 157 -34.69 -0.60 10.93
N ILE A 158 -34.06 0.22 11.77
CA ILE A 158 -34.09 1.69 11.67
C ILE A 158 -32.65 2.21 11.74
N GLY A 159 -32.35 3.20 10.91
CA GLY A 159 -31.06 3.90 10.88
C GLY A 159 -30.50 4.01 9.46
N PRO A 160 -29.54 4.93 9.23
CA PRO A 160 -29.00 5.18 7.89
C PRO A 160 -28.29 3.97 7.28
N ASN A 161 -27.78 3.06 8.13
CA ASN A 161 -27.07 1.86 7.70
C ASN A 161 -27.97 0.60 7.62
N ALA A 162 -29.29 0.73 7.81
CA ALA A 162 -30.21 -0.41 7.79
C ALA A 162 -30.22 -1.18 6.46
N ASN A 163 -29.93 -0.49 5.35
CA ASN A 163 -29.80 -1.06 4.01
C ASN A 163 -28.48 -0.64 3.35
N ALA A 164 -27.39 -0.68 4.12
CA ALA A 164 -26.08 -0.27 3.63
C ALA A 164 -25.48 -1.30 2.66
N THR A 165 -25.00 -0.82 1.52
CA THR A 165 -24.18 -1.58 0.56
C THR A 165 -22.78 -0.99 0.48
N THR A 166 -22.59 0.11 -0.26
CA THR A 166 -21.29 0.76 -0.47
C THR A 166 -20.63 1.23 0.84
N VAL A 167 -21.42 1.65 1.82
CA VAL A 167 -20.90 2.06 3.13
C VAL A 167 -20.23 0.89 3.85
N MET A 168 -20.67 -0.35 3.64
CA MET A 168 -20.12 -1.54 4.30
C MET A 168 -18.72 -1.91 3.80
N ILE A 169 -18.37 -1.54 2.56
CA ILE A 169 -17.05 -1.85 1.97
C ILE A 169 -16.02 -0.75 2.21
N SER A 170 -16.44 0.43 2.71
CA SER A 170 -15.55 1.53 3.11
C SER A 170 -14.66 2.06 1.97
N ASN A 171 -13.39 2.38 2.25
CA ASN A 171 -12.40 2.91 1.32
C ASN A 171 -11.48 1.79 0.78
N TYR A 172 -10.64 2.12 -0.22
CA TYR A 172 -9.71 1.17 -0.86
C TYR A 172 -10.35 -0.17 -1.29
N ALA A 173 -11.63 -0.12 -1.68
CA ALA A 173 -12.40 -1.28 -2.09
C ALA A 173 -12.61 -1.30 -3.62
N GLY A 174 -12.52 -2.50 -4.19
CA GLY A 174 -12.96 -2.78 -5.56
C GLY A 174 -14.47 -3.02 -5.64
N ILE A 175 -14.93 -3.45 -6.81
CA ILE A 175 -16.32 -3.90 -6.97
C ILE A 175 -16.43 -5.30 -6.32
N PRO A 176 -17.24 -5.46 -5.27
CA PRO A 176 -17.47 -6.78 -4.69
C PRO A 176 -18.21 -7.65 -5.70
N CYS A 177 -18.00 -8.95 -5.60
CA CYS A 177 -18.99 -9.88 -6.10
C CYS A 177 -20.23 -9.91 -5.17
#